data_AF-A0A7V0Q9K3-F1
#
_entry.id   AF-A0A7V0Q9K3-F1
#
_cell.length_a   1.000
_cell.length_b   1.000
_cell.length_c   1.000
_cell.angle_alpha   90.00
_cell.angle_beta   90.00
_cell.angle_gamma   90.00
#
_symmetry.space_group_name_H-M   'P 1'
#
loop_
_entity.id
_entity.type
_entity.pdbx_description
1 polymer ?
#
loop_
_entity_poly.entity_id
_entity_poly.type
_entity_poly.pdbx_seq_one_letter_code
_entity_poly.pdbx_strand_id
1 'polypeptide(L)' 'MRISVTARHFKASDQLRSYGENEVKRLKKFFDGIVDCEVVLTQER' A
#
# COMPACT_ATOMS: atom_id res chain seq x y z
N MET A 1 7.47 -2.47 10.14
CA MET A 1 6.52 -2.23 9.03
C MET A 1 6.85 -3.10 7.84
N ARG A 2 6.18 -4.25 7.77
CA ARG A 2 5.99 -5.04 6.56
C ARG A 2 4.84 -4.41 5.76
N ILE A 3 4.98 -4.27 4.45
CA ILE A 3 3.95 -3.70 3.58
C ILE A 3 3.60 -4.77 2.55
N SER A 4 2.31 -5.09 2.45
CA SER A 4 1.77 -6.01 1.45
C SER A 4 0.83 -5.23 0.54
N VAL A 5 1.11 -5.19 -0.76
CA VAL A 5 0.25 -4.54 -1.75
C VAL A 5 -0.41 -5.60 -2.63
N THR A 6 -1.74 -5.67 -2.55
CA THR A 6 -2.57 -6.58 -3.33
C THR A 6 -3.46 -5.79 -4.28
N ALA A 7 -3.42 -6.11 -5.57
CA ALA A 7 -4.36 -5.57 -6.55
C ALA A 7 -5.40 -6.64 -6.87
N ARG A 8 -6.68 -6.32 -6.69
CA ARG A 8 -7.82 -7.21 -6.97
C ARG A 8 -8.56 -6.72 -8.20
N HIS A 9 -9.01 -7.65 -9.04
CA HIS A 9 -9.79 -7.38 -10.26
C HIS A 9 -9.04 -6.61 -11.37
N PHE A 10 -7.78 -6.20 -11.17
CA PHE A 10 -6.94 -5.62 -12.21
C PHE A 10 -5.44 -5.84 -11.93
N LYS A 11 -4.61 -5.59 -12.95
CA LYS A 11 -3.15 -5.61 -12.81
C LYS A 11 -2.64 -4.20 -12.50
N ALA A 12 -2.29 -3.95 -11.24
CA ALA A 12 -1.65 -2.70 -10.86
C ALA A 12 -0.26 -2.57 -11.50
N SER A 13 0.00 -1.40 -12.10
CA SER A 13 1.33 -1.04 -12.61
C SER A 13 2.31 -0.86 -11.44
N ASP A 14 3.61 -0.95 -11.74
CA ASP A 14 4.67 -0.79 -10.74
C ASP A 14 4.65 0.61 -10.11
N GLN A 15 4.26 1.64 -10.90
CA GLN A 15 4.06 2.99 -10.39
C GLN A 15 2.93 3.05 -9.35
N LEU A 16 1.79 2.40 -9.63
CA LEU A 16 0.65 2.40 -8.71
C LEU A 16 0.96 1.64 -7.42
N ARG A 17 1.68 0.51 -7.53
CA ARG A 17 2.17 -0.23 -6.36
C ARG A 17 3.11 0.63 -5.52
N SER A 18 4.09 1.25 -6.16
CA SER A 18 5.07 2.13 -5.50
C SER A 18 4.41 3.33 -4.82
N TYR A 19 3.37 3.89 -5.45
CA TYR A 19 2.59 4.97 -4.87
C TYR A 19 1.92 4.53 -3.55
N GLY A 20 1.21 3.39 -3.55
CA GLY A 20 0.59 2.85 -2.35
C GLY A 20 1.59 2.58 -1.22
N GLU A 21 2.74 1.99 -1.53
CA GLU A 21 3.80 1.77 -0.53
C GLU A 21 4.34 3.09 0.06
N ASN A 22 4.54 4.11 -0.78
CA ASN A 22 5.11 5.37 -0.36
C ASN A 22 4.17 6.15 0.56
N GLU A 23 2.86 6.14 0.30
CA GLU A 23 1.89 6.80 1.18
C GLU A 23 1.83 6.11 2.56
N VAL A 24 1.84 4.77 2.60
CA VAL A 24 1.90 4.04 3.88
C VAL A 24 3.21 4.32 4.63
N LYS A 25 4.34 4.45 3.93
CA LYS A 25 5.62 4.85 4.56
C LYS A 25 5.56 6.22 5.21
N ARG A 26 4.72 7.14 4.74
CA ARG A 26 4.56 8.46 5.37
C ARG A 26 3.90 8.37 6.75
N LEU A 27 3.10 7.33 7.02
CA LEU A 27 2.46 7.12 8.32
C LEU A 27 3.47 6.91 9.45
N LYS A 28 4.67 6.38 9.13
CA LYS A 28 5.76 6.27 10.10
C LYS A 28 6.16 7.60 10.73
N LYS A 29 5.96 8.73 10.04
CA LYS A 29 6.26 10.06 10.60
C LYS A 29 5.39 10.42 11.81
N PHE A 30 4.23 9.79 11.94
CA PHE A 30 3.27 10.06 13.01
C PHE A 30 3.27 8.97 14.07
N PHE A 31 3.64 7.74 13.71
CA PHE A 31 3.66 6.61 14.62
C PHE A 31 4.73 5.58 14.24
N ASP A 32 5.69 5.35 15.13
CA ASP A 32 6.81 4.42 14.90
C ASP A 32 6.44 2.95 15.19
N GLY A 33 5.33 2.70 15.89
CA GLY A 33 4.88 1.36 16.30
C GLY A 33 4.22 0.51 15.21
N ILE A 34 4.32 0.90 13.94
CA ILE A 34 3.66 0.20 12.83
C ILE A 34 4.44 -1.07 12.45
N VAL A 35 3.86 -2.23 12.79
CA VAL A 35 4.46 -3.54 12.52
C VAL A 35 4.12 -4.03 11.11
N ASP A 36 2.85 -3.94 10.70
CA ASP A 36 2.33 -4.48 9.44
C ASP A 36 1.32 -3.55 8.79
N CYS A 37 1.27 -3.55 7.45
CA CYS A 37 0.34 -2.76 6.64
C CYS A 37 -0.10 -3.53 5.41
N GLU A 38 -1.40 -3.58 5.19
CA GLU A 38 -2.01 -4.17 4.00
C GLU A 38 -2.66 -3.09 3.14
N VAL A 39 -2.28 -3.03 1.86
CA VAL A 39 -2.85 -2.12 0.87
C VAL A 39 -3.59 -2.97 -0.16
N VAL A 40 -4.90 -2.83 -0.21
CA VAL A 40 -5.75 -3.51 -1.19
C VAL A 40 -6.26 -2.50 -2.22
N LEU A 41 -5.74 -2.59 -3.44
CA LEU A 41 -6.21 -1.80 -4.57
C LEU A 41 -7.32 -2.57 -5.28
N THR A 42 -8.46 -1.93 -5.49
CA THR A 42 -9.59 -2.53 -6.23
C THR A 42 -10.08 -1.54 -7.28
N GLN A 43 -10.63 -2.06 -8.38
CA GLN A 43 -11.35 -1.26 -9.36
C GLN A 43 -12.78 -1.77 -9.38
N GLU A 44 -13.71 -0.94 -8.88
CA GLU A 44 -15.14 -1.19 -8.99
C GLU A 44 -15.63 -0.66 -10.36
N ARG A 45 -16.61 -1.36 -10.93
CA ARG A 45 -17.18 -1.09 -12.26
C ARG A 45 -18.20 0.04 -12.22
#